data_AF-E6Q0S5-F1
#
_entry.id   AF-E6Q0S5-F1
#
_cell.length_a   1.000
_cell.length_b   1.000
_cell.length_c   1.000
_cell.angle_alpha   90.00
_cell.angle_beta   90.00
_cell.angle_gamma   90.00
#
_symmetry.space_group_name_H-M   'P 1'
#
loop_
_entity.id
_entity.type
_entity.pdbx_description
1 polymer ?
#
loop_
_entity_poly.entity_id
_entity_poly.type
_entity_poly.pdbx_seq_one_letter_code
_entity_poly.pdbx_strand_id
1 'polypeptide(L)'
;MILTRRRTLSSRSRDRKNKMKIGRNSLCPCGSGKKYKRCCIGVERTVSVPVSAAFKLAEMQQLEAERIYKYGHLRPPITQHFQGQTFIAVGSRLLYHPRWKTFHDFLFCYIGAVFEKDWFSAQTSLPLANRHPLMQWYQTWFDFWEAHRDDVAFGDINKIESPPAQITALLAFAYDLYTLEHHGLLPKRLVERLQRDEHFQGARYEMYVAAAFVRAGFTIVLEDEEDQSSSHCEFTATDKLTGKTYSVEAKSRHRNGYLGVAGTPAPLEEIQADLKGLFVPALRKAANHDRIVFIDINVPPSEAHILESNWFQRIANQFIRLEDNAQLADLPGAIVFFTNFPYHFMEEGEPIKGGAAVFTGFKIPEFNAARGGNDVIVRTKFPEILALHGSILRHSHAPHELI
;
A
#
# COMPACT_ATOMS: atom_id res chain seq x y z
N MET A 1 -31.82 -35.85 36.86
CA MET A 1 -32.41 -35.97 38.20
C MET A 1 -32.40 -37.44 38.60
N ILE A 2 -31.49 -37.82 39.50
CA ILE A 2 -31.53 -38.90 40.51
C ILE A 2 -30.13 -38.85 41.16
N LEU A 3 -30.12 -38.46 42.43
CA LEU A 3 -29.00 -38.54 43.36
C LEU A 3 -29.01 -39.93 44.00
N THR A 4 -27.85 -40.56 44.23
CA THR A 4 -27.40 -40.90 45.61
C THR A 4 -26.07 -41.66 45.69
N ARG A 5 -25.16 -41.04 46.46
CA ARG A 5 -24.15 -41.54 47.43
C ARG A 5 -23.54 -42.95 47.29
N ARG A 6 -22.18 -42.97 47.30
CA ARG A 6 -21.41 -43.96 48.08
C ARG A 6 -20.32 -43.29 48.93
N ARG A 7 -20.18 -43.86 50.14
CA ARG A 7 -19.40 -43.43 51.30
C ARG A 7 -17.89 -43.37 51.05
N THR A 8 -17.29 -42.32 51.59
CA THR A 8 -15.86 -42.15 51.85
C THR A 8 -15.40 -43.05 53.00
N LEU A 9 -14.36 -43.86 52.78
CA LEU A 9 -13.51 -44.37 53.85
C LEU A 9 -12.14 -43.69 53.74
N SER A 10 -11.85 -42.93 54.79
CA SER A 10 -10.63 -42.16 55.01
C SER A 10 -9.57 -43.06 55.64
N SER A 11 -8.48 -43.34 54.91
CA SER A 11 -7.18 -43.61 55.51
C SER A 11 -6.07 -43.11 54.57
N ARG A 12 -5.68 -41.85 54.73
CA ARG A 12 -4.39 -41.37 54.24
C ARG A 12 -3.62 -40.73 55.37
N SER A 13 -2.46 -41.31 55.62
CA SER A 13 -1.44 -40.86 56.54
C SER A 13 -1.17 -39.36 56.38
N ARG A 14 -1.07 -38.67 57.52
CA ARG A 14 -0.58 -37.29 57.56
C ARG A 14 0.94 -37.31 57.35
N ASP A 15 1.37 -37.39 56.10
CA ASP A 15 2.73 -36.98 55.76
C ASP A 15 2.76 -35.45 55.74
N ARG A 16 3.08 -34.86 56.90
CA ARG A 16 3.50 -33.46 56.99
C ARG A 16 4.83 -33.34 56.23
N LYS A 17 4.76 -33.11 54.91
CA LYS A 17 5.90 -32.60 54.13
C LYS A 17 6.30 -31.25 54.74
N ASN A 18 7.30 -31.32 55.60
CA ASN A 18 8.02 -30.19 56.13
C ASN A 18 8.65 -29.47 54.92
N LYS A 19 7.98 -28.44 54.38
CA LYS A 19 8.57 -27.53 53.39
C LYS A 19 9.78 -26.89 54.08
N MET A 20 10.97 -27.44 53.83
CA MET A 20 12.22 -26.79 54.23
C MET A 20 12.18 -25.36 53.68
N LYS A 21 12.06 -24.38 54.58
CA LYS A 21 12.08 -22.97 54.22
C LYS A 21 13.53 -22.64 53.82
N ILE A 22 13.83 -22.72 52.53
CA ILE A 22 15.13 -22.29 52.00
C ILE A 22 15.28 -20.80 52.30
N GLY A 23 16.35 -20.44 52.99
CA GLY A 23 16.63 -19.05 53.34
C GLY A 23 16.83 -18.20 52.09
N ARG A 24 16.28 -16.97 52.09
CA ARG A 24 16.33 -16.06 50.93
C ARG A 24 17.76 -15.82 50.40
N ASN A 25 18.76 -15.86 51.28
CA ASN A 25 20.17 -15.64 50.94
C ASN A 25 20.98 -16.94 50.74
N SER A 26 20.38 -18.11 50.92
CA SER A 26 21.01 -19.43 50.70
C SER A 26 21.32 -19.66 49.22
N LEU A 27 22.24 -20.57 48.89
CA LEU A 27 22.45 -20.98 47.50
C LEU A 27 21.19 -21.62 46.92
N CYS A 28 20.91 -21.34 45.65
CA CYS A 28 19.71 -21.82 44.99
C CYS A 28 19.80 -23.33 44.70
N PRO A 29 18.75 -24.13 45.02
CA PRO A 29 18.77 -25.58 44.83
C PRO A 29 18.78 -26.03 43.37
N CYS A 30 18.59 -25.12 42.40
CA CYS A 30 18.67 -25.45 40.97
C CYS A 30 20.11 -25.61 40.44
N GLY A 31 21.13 -25.53 41.32
CA GLY A 31 22.53 -25.72 40.93
C GLY A 31 23.18 -24.51 40.25
N SER A 32 22.51 -23.36 40.18
CA SER A 32 23.01 -22.17 39.47
C SER A 32 24.17 -21.43 40.15
N GLY A 33 24.55 -21.82 41.37
CA GLY A 33 25.56 -21.11 42.18
C GLY A 33 25.13 -19.72 42.69
N LYS A 34 23.92 -19.24 42.37
CA LYS A 34 23.42 -17.92 42.78
C LYS A 34 22.61 -18.01 44.10
N LYS A 35 22.52 -16.91 44.86
CA LYS A 35 21.62 -16.80 46.03
C LYS A 35 20.16 -17.01 45.60
N TYR A 36 19.36 -17.72 46.39
CA TYR A 36 17.96 -18.09 46.09
C TYR A 36 17.11 -16.87 45.69
N LYS A 37 17.33 -15.71 46.33
CA LYS A 37 16.64 -14.45 45.99
C LYS A 37 16.96 -13.85 44.61
N ARG A 38 18.09 -14.21 44.03
CA ARG A 38 18.58 -13.73 42.72
C ARG A 38 18.47 -14.80 41.64
N CYS A 39 17.80 -15.90 41.94
CA CYS A 39 17.57 -17.01 41.05
C CYS A 39 16.06 -17.34 41.09
N CYS A 40 15.66 -18.51 41.57
CA CYS A 40 14.28 -18.99 41.43
C CYS A 40 13.22 -18.19 42.21
N ILE A 41 13.55 -17.51 43.32
CA ILE A 41 12.54 -16.67 44.04
C ILE A 41 12.09 -15.46 43.21
N GLY A 42 12.95 -14.96 42.31
CA GLY A 42 12.68 -13.78 41.49
C GLY A 42 12.01 -14.11 40.16
N VAL A 43 12.07 -15.38 39.73
CA VAL A 43 11.47 -15.84 38.46
C VAL A 43 9.96 -16.08 38.62
N GLU A 44 9.46 -16.30 39.84
CA GLU A 44 8.02 -16.45 40.15
C GLU A 44 7.26 -15.11 40.30
N ARG A 45 7.74 -14.02 39.70
CA ARG A 45 6.86 -12.88 39.41
C ARG A 45 6.28 -13.07 38.02
N THR A 46 5.34 -14.01 37.89
CA THR A 46 4.31 -13.88 36.86
C THR A 46 3.60 -12.56 37.15
N VAL A 47 3.90 -11.54 36.34
CA VAL A 47 3.14 -10.30 36.37
C VAL A 47 1.73 -10.70 35.93
N SER A 48 0.82 -10.88 36.90
CA SER A 48 -0.57 -11.15 36.60
C SER A 48 -1.16 -9.87 36.03
N VAL A 49 -1.31 -9.83 34.70
CA VAL A 49 -2.06 -8.74 34.05
C VAL A 49 -3.47 -8.77 34.61
N PRO A 50 -3.98 -7.68 35.22
CA PRO A 50 -5.36 -7.63 35.68
C PRO A 50 -6.30 -7.96 34.51
N VAL A 51 -7.33 -8.75 34.76
CA VAL A 51 -8.29 -9.17 33.70
C VAL A 51 -8.88 -7.94 32.98
N SER A 52 -9.10 -6.83 33.68
CA SER A 52 -9.54 -5.55 33.09
C SER A 52 -8.52 -4.95 32.12
N ALA A 53 -7.22 -5.09 32.37
CA ALA A 53 -6.18 -4.66 31.46
C ALA A 53 -6.08 -5.58 30.24
N ALA A 54 -6.32 -6.88 30.40
CA ALA A 54 -6.39 -7.82 29.29
C ALA A 54 -7.58 -7.52 28.36
N PHE A 55 -8.76 -7.21 28.92
CA PHE A 55 -9.92 -6.78 28.14
C PHE A 55 -9.67 -5.49 27.36
N LYS A 56 -9.11 -4.47 28.02
CA LYS A 56 -8.74 -3.21 27.34
C LYS A 56 -7.72 -3.43 26.21
N LEU A 57 -6.74 -4.31 26.42
CA LEU A 57 -5.77 -4.65 25.38
C LEU A 57 -6.44 -5.33 24.18
N ALA A 58 -7.36 -6.27 24.41
CA ALA A 58 -8.11 -6.93 23.35
C ALA A 58 -8.99 -5.95 22.57
N GLU A 59 -9.67 -5.03 23.26
CA GLU A 59 -10.45 -3.95 22.66
C GLU A 59 -9.57 -3.04 21.79
N MET A 60 -8.42 -2.60 22.31
CA MET A 60 -7.45 -1.80 21.55
C MET A 60 -6.92 -2.56 20.31
N GLN A 61 -6.65 -3.86 20.42
CA GLN A 61 -6.22 -4.69 19.30
C GLN A 61 -7.30 -4.85 18.24
N GLN A 62 -8.56 -4.96 18.64
CA GLN A 62 -9.69 -5.03 17.71
C GLN A 62 -9.88 -3.71 16.97
N LEU A 63 -9.89 -2.58 17.68
CA LEU A 63 -9.97 -1.25 17.07
C LEU A 63 -8.82 -1.00 16.11
N GLU A 64 -7.61 -1.42 16.47
CA GLU A 64 -6.45 -1.32 15.61
C GLU A 64 -6.57 -2.20 14.36
N ALA A 65 -7.08 -3.43 14.49
CA ALA A 65 -7.33 -4.32 13.36
C ALA A 65 -8.39 -3.75 12.41
N GLU A 66 -9.47 -3.16 12.93
CA GLU A 66 -10.51 -2.47 12.15
C GLU A 66 -9.93 -1.25 11.40
N ARG A 67 -9.07 -0.49 12.07
CA ARG A 67 -8.35 0.67 11.50
C ARG A 67 -7.39 0.24 10.39
N ILE A 68 -6.62 -0.84 10.58
CA ILE A 68 -5.77 -1.44 9.53
C ILE A 68 -6.61 -1.92 8.36
N TYR A 69 -7.73 -2.58 8.66
CA TYR A 69 -8.61 -3.11 7.64
C TYR A 69 -9.21 -2.01 6.75
N LYS A 70 -9.48 -0.83 7.33
CA LYS A 70 -10.12 0.29 6.64
C LYS A 70 -9.11 1.21 5.93
N TYR A 71 -7.99 1.53 6.58
CA TYR A 71 -7.06 2.57 6.11
C TYR A 71 -5.67 2.04 5.75
N GLY A 72 -5.46 0.72 5.78
CA GLY A 72 -4.12 0.14 5.78
C GLY A 72 -3.34 0.59 7.01
N HIS A 73 -2.02 0.50 6.97
CA HIS A 73 -1.12 0.89 8.05
C HIS A 73 -0.88 2.40 8.18
N LEU A 74 -1.69 3.22 7.51
CA LEU A 74 -1.59 4.67 7.63
C LEU A 74 -2.07 5.15 8.99
N ARG A 75 -1.46 6.25 9.43
CA ARG A 75 -1.98 7.03 10.54
C ARG A 75 -3.20 7.82 10.05
N PRO A 76 -4.25 7.94 10.88
CA PRO A 76 -5.33 8.87 10.63
C PRO A 76 -4.79 10.27 10.30
N PRO A 77 -5.45 11.03 9.40
CA PRO A 77 -5.12 12.43 9.20
C PRO A 77 -5.11 13.16 10.54
N ILE A 78 -4.11 14.01 10.77
CA ILE A 78 -4.04 14.82 11.98
C ILE A 78 -4.91 16.04 11.74
N THR A 79 -6.13 16.03 12.30
CA THR A 79 -7.14 17.07 12.07
C THR A 79 -7.46 17.85 13.35
N GLN A 80 -7.83 19.13 13.21
CA GLN A 80 -8.34 19.94 14.31
C GLN A 80 -9.32 21.00 13.81
N HIS A 81 -10.46 21.18 14.49
CA HIS A 81 -11.37 22.30 14.24
C HIS A 81 -11.08 23.45 15.20
N PHE A 82 -10.88 24.65 14.66
CA PHE A 82 -10.64 25.86 15.47
C PHE A 82 -11.10 27.12 14.72
N GLN A 83 -11.81 28.03 15.39
CA GLN A 83 -12.33 29.30 14.82
C GLN A 83 -13.03 29.16 13.46
N GLY A 84 -13.85 28.10 13.29
CA GLY A 84 -14.58 27.85 12.05
C GLY A 84 -13.72 27.34 10.89
N GLN A 85 -12.46 27.00 11.14
CA GLN A 85 -11.54 26.39 10.17
C GLN A 85 -11.31 24.93 10.51
N THR A 86 -11.12 24.11 9.48
CA THR A 86 -10.60 22.75 9.59
C THR A 86 -9.11 22.78 9.28
N PHE A 87 -8.27 22.41 10.24
CA PHE A 87 -6.81 22.31 10.09
C PHE A 87 -6.41 20.85 9.86
N ILE A 88 -5.49 20.62 8.93
CA ILE A 88 -4.92 19.31 8.63
C ILE A 88 -3.40 19.44 8.53
N ALA A 89 -2.68 18.61 9.29
CA ALA A 89 -1.22 18.58 9.27
C ALA A 89 -0.68 17.48 8.33
N VAL A 90 0.25 17.86 7.44
CA VAL A 90 0.90 16.95 6.48
C VAL A 90 2.39 17.26 6.41
N GLY A 91 3.23 16.29 6.78
CA GLY A 91 4.67 16.53 6.90
C GLY A 91 4.94 17.68 7.87
N SER A 92 5.61 18.73 7.39
CA SER A 92 5.89 19.96 8.15
C SER A 92 4.85 21.07 7.94
N ARG A 93 3.81 20.83 7.13
CA ARG A 93 2.80 21.83 6.75
C ARG A 93 1.56 21.71 7.61
N LEU A 94 0.96 22.85 7.93
CA LEU A 94 -0.37 22.96 8.52
C LEU A 94 -1.25 23.73 7.55
N LEU A 95 -2.18 23.03 6.90
CA LEU A 95 -3.09 23.62 5.93
C LEU A 95 -4.48 23.75 6.57
N TYR A 96 -5.26 24.75 6.16
CA TYR A 96 -6.59 24.97 6.72
C TYR A 96 -7.55 25.61 5.73
N HIS A 97 -8.83 25.27 5.87
CA HIS A 97 -9.90 25.88 5.10
C HIS A 97 -11.25 25.72 5.83
N PRO A 98 -12.20 26.69 5.73
CA PRO A 98 -13.46 26.61 6.48
C PRO A 98 -14.47 25.64 5.84
N ARG A 99 -14.25 25.27 4.57
CA ARG A 99 -15.16 24.39 3.82
C ARG A 99 -14.72 22.93 3.77
N TRP A 100 -13.60 22.55 4.36
CA TRP A 100 -13.22 21.14 4.41
C TRP A 100 -14.10 20.41 5.43
N LYS A 101 -14.99 19.57 4.92
CA LYS A 101 -15.89 18.69 5.68
C LYS A 101 -15.46 17.24 5.60
N THR A 102 -14.84 16.87 4.49
CA THR A 102 -14.31 15.53 4.22
C THR A 102 -12.81 15.60 3.95
N PHE A 103 -12.16 14.45 4.04
CA PHE A 103 -10.77 14.30 3.63
C PHE A 103 -10.59 14.51 2.13
N HIS A 104 -11.62 14.21 1.31
CA HIS A 104 -11.59 14.47 -0.12
C HIS A 104 -11.53 15.96 -0.44
N ASP A 105 -12.29 16.81 0.28
CA ASP A 105 -12.25 18.27 0.10
C ASP A 105 -10.82 18.81 0.30
N PHE A 106 -10.14 18.27 1.30
CA PHE A 106 -8.75 18.59 1.58
C PHE A 106 -7.83 18.10 0.45
N LEU A 107 -7.96 16.83 0.02
CA LEU A 107 -7.07 16.21 -0.96
C LEU A 107 -7.06 16.95 -2.29
N PHE A 108 -8.21 17.40 -2.79
CA PHE A 108 -8.27 18.19 -4.03
C PHE A 108 -7.50 19.51 -3.93
N CYS A 109 -7.61 20.22 -2.79
CA CYS A 109 -6.86 21.46 -2.55
C CYS A 109 -5.37 21.21 -2.28
N TYR A 110 -5.04 20.09 -1.63
CA TYR A 110 -3.68 19.74 -1.21
C TYR A 110 -2.72 19.61 -2.39
N ILE A 111 -3.18 19.12 -3.55
CA ILE A 111 -2.40 19.10 -4.80
C ILE A 111 -1.81 20.50 -5.09
N GLY A 112 -2.64 21.53 -4.96
CA GLY A 112 -2.27 22.94 -5.11
C GLY A 112 -1.19 23.43 -4.15
N ALA A 113 -1.15 22.86 -2.95
CA ALA A 113 -0.14 23.20 -1.95
C ALA A 113 1.21 22.52 -2.23
N VAL A 114 1.22 21.36 -2.90
CA VAL A 114 2.46 20.60 -3.20
C VAL A 114 3.21 21.18 -4.40
N PHE A 115 2.50 21.57 -5.46
CA PHE A 115 3.15 22.12 -6.64
C PHE A 115 3.35 23.63 -6.56
N GLU A 116 4.32 24.11 -7.33
CA GLU A 116 4.64 25.52 -7.40
C GLU A 116 3.48 26.32 -8.02
N LYS A 117 3.17 27.46 -7.41
CA LYS A 117 2.08 28.36 -7.86
C LYS A 117 2.27 28.81 -9.32
N ASP A 118 3.52 29.04 -9.72
CA ASP A 118 3.85 29.49 -11.07
C ASP A 118 3.58 28.38 -12.10
N TRP A 119 3.86 27.12 -11.76
CA TRP A 119 3.52 25.98 -12.61
C TRP A 119 2.00 25.85 -12.79
N PHE A 120 1.23 25.91 -11.70
CA PHE A 120 -0.23 25.89 -11.79
C PHE A 120 -0.78 27.02 -12.65
N SER A 121 -0.27 28.24 -12.44
CA SER A 121 -0.68 29.42 -13.20
C SER A 121 -0.36 29.26 -14.70
N ALA A 122 0.85 28.80 -15.04
CA ALA A 122 1.24 28.51 -16.41
C ALA A 122 0.32 27.47 -17.08
N GLN A 123 -0.02 26.39 -16.37
CA GLN A 123 -0.94 25.37 -16.88
C GLN A 123 -2.35 25.91 -17.13
N THR A 124 -2.88 26.73 -16.22
CA THR A 124 -4.23 27.30 -16.40
C THR A 124 -4.35 28.22 -17.62
N SER A 125 -3.26 28.84 -18.08
CA SER A 125 -3.22 29.67 -19.29
C SER A 125 -3.21 28.86 -20.60
N LEU A 126 -2.95 27.56 -20.56
CA LEU A 126 -2.96 26.70 -21.76
C LEU A 126 -4.39 26.25 -22.11
N PRO A 127 -4.69 26.05 -23.42
CA PRO A 127 -5.89 25.32 -23.83
C PRO A 127 -5.95 23.93 -23.16
N LEU A 128 -7.15 23.46 -22.79
CA LEU A 128 -7.32 22.23 -22.00
C LEU A 128 -6.56 21.02 -22.59
N ALA A 129 -6.62 20.82 -23.91
CA ALA A 129 -5.93 19.72 -24.60
C ALA A 129 -4.40 19.77 -24.51
N ASN A 130 -3.83 20.95 -24.24
CA ASN A 130 -2.39 21.18 -24.11
C ASN A 130 -1.94 21.27 -22.64
N ARG A 131 -2.86 21.14 -21.68
CA ARG A 131 -2.51 21.11 -20.25
C ARG A 131 -1.91 19.76 -19.88
N HIS A 132 -1.05 19.78 -18.88
CA HIS A 132 -0.53 18.60 -18.22
C HIS A 132 -1.68 17.64 -17.82
N PRO A 133 -1.51 16.30 -17.92
CA PRO A 133 -2.61 15.34 -17.67
C PRO A 133 -3.31 15.52 -16.32
N LEU A 134 -2.55 15.80 -15.26
CA LEU A 134 -3.10 16.12 -13.94
C LEU A 134 -4.06 17.32 -13.97
N MET A 135 -3.74 18.34 -14.75
CA MET A 135 -4.55 19.56 -14.89
C MET A 135 -5.79 19.34 -15.75
N GLN A 136 -5.77 18.37 -16.66
CA GLN A 136 -6.97 17.92 -17.36
C GLN A 136 -7.92 17.21 -16.39
N TRP A 137 -7.42 16.31 -15.54
CA TRP A 137 -8.24 15.68 -14.49
C TRP A 137 -8.78 16.69 -13.47
N TYR A 138 -7.96 17.68 -13.10
CA TYR A 138 -8.38 18.77 -12.23
C TYR A 138 -9.51 19.60 -12.85
N GLN A 139 -9.45 19.86 -14.17
CA GLN A 139 -10.55 20.51 -14.89
C GLN A 139 -11.83 19.66 -14.85
N THR A 140 -11.75 18.35 -15.11
CA THR A 140 -12.90 17.45 -15.01
C THR A 140 -13.53 17.48 -13.62
N TRP A 141 -12.72 17.49 -12.56
CA TRP A 141 -13.21 17.64 -11.20
C TRP A 141 -13.88 19.00 -10.97
N PHE A 142 -13.29 20.08 -11.45
CA PHE A 142 -13.84 21.42 -11.29
C PHE A 142 -15.19 21.57 -12.00
N ASP A 143 -15.29 21.11 -13.26
CA ASP A 143 -16.53 21.16 -14.04
C ASP A 143 -17.62 20.30 -13.40
N PHE A 144 -17.26 19.10 -12.94
CA PHE A 144 -18.16 18.23 -12.19
C PHE A 144 -18.63 18.90 -10.90
N TRP A 145 -17.72 19.46 -10.11
CA TRP A 145 -18.06 20.15 -8.87
C TRP A 145 -18.99 21.34 -9.14
N GLU A 146 -18.69 22.16 -10.15
CA GLU A 146 -19.51 23.31 -10.50
C GLU A 146 -20.94 22.90 -10.92
N ALA A 147 -21.08 21.81 -11.69
CA ALA A 147 -22.38 21.30 -12.10
C ALA A 147 -23.23 20.77 -10.95
N HIS A 148 -22.61 20.30 -9.84
CA HIS A 148 -23.31 19.63 -8.74
C HIS A 148 -23.26 20.40 -7.41
N ARG A 149 -22.61 21.57 -7.34
CA ARG A 149 -22.40 22.30 -6.07
C ARG A 149 -23.70 22.80 -5.43
N ASP A 150 -24.75 22.96 -6.23
CA ASP A 150 -26.06 23.46 -5.79
C ASP A 150 -27.07 22.33 -5.52
N ASP A 151 -26.70 21.07 -5.76
CA ASP A 151 -27.56 19.89 -5.52
C ASP A 151 -27.77 19.60 -4.04
N VAL A 152 -26.90 20.16 -3.19
CA VAL A 152 -26.84 19.87 -1.76
C VAL A 152 -26.79 21.19 -1.00
N ALA A 153 -27.56 21.28 0.09
CA ALA A 153 -27.62 22.49 0.89
C ALA A 153 -26.24 22.85 1.45
N PHE A 154 -25.99 24.15 1.61
CA PHE A 154 -24.72 24.63 2.17
C PHE A 154 -24.45 24.01 3.54
N GLY A 155 -23.37 23.22 3.64
CA GLY A 155 -22.95 22.56 4.86
C GLY A 155 -23.21 21.05 4.90
N ASP A 156 -24.00 20.51 3.97
CA ASP A 156 -24.26 19.09 3.84
C ASP A 156 -23.19 18.40 2.97
N ILE A 157 -22.98 17.10 3.19
CA ILE A 157 -22.02 16.27 2.44
C ILE A 157 -22.74 15.61 1.26
N ASN A 158 -22.24 15.81 0.05
CA ASN A 158 -22.71 15.10 -1.13
C ASN A 158 -21.96 13.78 -1.30
N LYS A 159 -22.67 12.66 -1.42
CA LYS A 159 -22.08 11.34 -1.70
C LYS A 159 -22.20 11.05 -3.20
N ILE A 160 -21.05 10.96 -3.87
CA ILE A 160 -20.99 10.58 -5.29
C ILE A 160 -20.62 9.10 -5.36
N GLU A 161 -21.56 8.25 -5.79
CA GLU A 161 -21.34 6.80 -5.83
C GLU A 161 -20.44 6.36 -6.99
N SER A 162 -20.54 7.03 -8.14
CA SER A 162 -19.85 6.66 -9.37
C SER A 162 -19.26 7.90 -10.05
N PRO A 163 -18.20 8.52 -9.47
CA PRO A 163 -17.58 9.69 -10.09
C PRO A 163 -16.88 9.29 -11.40
N PRO A 164 -16.74 10.24 -12.35
CA PRO A 164 -15.92 10.05 -13.54
C PRO A 164 -14.52 9.49 -13.20
N ALA A 165 -14.00 8.63 -14.07
CA ALA A 165 -12.73 7.94 -13.85
C ALA A 165 -11.56 8.90 -13.63
N GLN A 166 -11.56 10.05 -14.30
CA GLN A 166 -10.55 11.10 -14.18
C GLN A 166 -10.55 11.74 -12.78
N ILE A 167 -11.73 11.91 -12.16
CA ILE A 167 -11.84 12.39 -10.76
C ILE A 167 -11.30 11.32 -9.80
N THR A 168 -11.59 10.04 -10.06
CA THR A 168 -11.05 8.93 -9.27
C THR A 168 -9.51 8.88 -9.38
N ALA A 169 -8.97 9.12 -10.58
CA ALA A 169 -7.53 9.20 -10.82
C ALA A 169 -6.87 10.36 -10.07
N LEU A 170 -7.53 11.53 -10.06
CA LEU A 170 -7.10 12.73 -9.34
C LEU A 170 -7.08 12.50 -7.83
N LEU A 171 -8.12 11.86 -7.29
CA LEU A 171 -8.23 11.58 -5.86
C LEU A 171 -7.20 10.52 -5.42
N ALA A 172 -7.01 9.46 -6.21
CA ALA A 172 -5.96 8.47 -5.97
C ALA A 172 -4.57 9.11 -6.01
N PHE A 173 -4.32 9.99 -6.99
CA PHE A 173 -3.09 10.76 -7.09
C PHE A 173 -2.84 11.63 -5.84
N ALA A 174 -3.84 12.40 -5.42
CA ALA A 174 -3.73 13.26 -4.23
C ALA A 174 -3.45 12.44 -2.97
N TYR A 175 -4.08 11.26 -2.86
CA TYR A 175 -3.92 10.40 -1.70
C TYR A 175 -2.56 9.72 -1.63
N ASP A 176 -2.02 9.28 -2.78
CA ASP A 176 -0.65 8.77 -2.86
C ASP A 176 0.36 9.86 -2.50
N LEU A 177 0.17 11.07 -3.02
CA LEU A 177 1.00 12.24 -2.71
C LEU A 177 0.98 12.57 -1.21
N TYR A 178 -0.21 12.63 -0.61
CA TYR A 178 -0.41 12.84 0.82
C TYR A 178 0.27 11.74 1.64
N THR A 179 0.11 10.48 1.22
CA THR A 179 0.67 9.31 1.91
C THR A 179 2.19 9.43 2.02
N LEU A 180 2.86 9.75 0.90
CA LEU A 180 4.32 9.87 0.89
C LEU A 180 4.79 11.08 1.70
N GLU A 181 4.18 12.26 1.56
CA GLU A 181 4.60 13.42 2.34
C GLU A 181 4.42 13.21 3.84
N HIS A 182 3.27 12.66 4.24
CA HIS A 182 2.97 12.41 5.66
C HIS A 182 3.99 11.44 6.30
N HIS A 183 4.70 10.66 5.48
CA HIS A 183 5.76 9.73 5.92
C HIS A 183 7.18 10.24 5.62
N GLY A 184 7.35 11.48 5.14
CA GLY A 184 8.65 12.05 4.80
C GLY A 184 9.31 11.41 3.57
N LEU A 185 8.51 10.82 2.68
CA LEU A 185 8.95 10.06 1.50
C LEU A 185 8.65 10.79 0.19
N LEU A 186 8.47 12.12 0.22
CA LEU A 186 8.17 12.93 -0.96
C LEU A 186 9.34 13.87 -1.29
N PRO A 187 10.38 13.38 -1.99
CA PRO A 187 11.54 14.21 -2.35
C PRO A 187 11.16 15.24 -3.42
N LYS A 188 11.84 16.40 -3.38
CA LYS A 188 11.58 17.51 -4.33
C LYS A 188 11.72 17.06 -5.80
N ARG A 189 12.70 16.22 -6.12
CA ARG A 189 12.94 15.70 -7.47
C ARG A 189 11.78 14.87 -8.00
N LEU A 190 11.10 14.09 -7.14
CA LEU A 190 9.88 13.38 -7.53
C LEU A 190 8.76 14.38 -7.87
N VAL A 191 8.58 15.43 -7.07
CA VAL A 191 7.60 16.50 -7.34
C VAL A 191 7.89 17.21 -8.67
N GLU A 192 9.16 17.52 -8.95
CA GLU A 192 9.57 18.14 -10.22
C GLU A 192 9.29 17.23 -11.43
N ARG A 193 9.50 15.91 -11.30
CA ARG A 193 9.17 14.92 -12.35
C ARG A 193 7.66 14.79 -12.55
N LEU A 194 6.86 14.88 -11.49
CA LEU A 194 5.39 14.88 -11.55
C LEU A 194 4.81 16.12 -12.24
N GLN A 195 5.58 17.18 -12.43
CA GLN A 195 5.18 18.40 -13.13
C GLN A 195 5.54 18.41 -14.63
N ARG A 196 6.31 17.42 -15.11
CA ARG A 196 6.80 17.33 -16.49
C ARG A 196 6.04 16.26 -17.27
N ASP A 197 5.41 16.65 -18.38
CA ASP A 197 4.57 15.76 -19.19
C ASP A 197 5.22 14.42 -19.53
N GLU A 198 6.46 14.45 -20.04
CA GLU A 198 7.19 13.26 -20.49
C GLU A 198 7.59 12.29 -19.35
N HIS A 199 7.63 12.78 -18.11
CA HIS A 199 8.02 12.01 -16.93
C HIS A 199 6.84 11.67 -16.01
N PHE A 200 5.69 12.34 -16.20
CA PHE A 200 4.55 12.27 -15.31
C PHE A 200 4.08 10.84 -15.11
N GLN A 201 3.91 10.06 -16.19
CA GLN A 201 3.39 8.70 -16.11
C GLN A 201 4.28 7.79 -15.25
N GLY A 202 5.60 7.80 -15.50
CA GLY A 202 6.55 6.99 -14.73
C GLY A 202 6.62 7.41 -13.27
N ALA A 203 6.78 8.72 -13.02
CA ALA A 203 6.86 9.28 -11.66
C ALA A 203 5.57 9.03 -10.86
N ARG A 204 4.39 9.15 -11.50
CA ARG A 204 3.10 8.83 -10.88
C ARG A 204 3.04 7.35 -10.48
N TYR A 205 3.53 6.46 -11.32
CA TYR A 205 3.50 5.04 -11.02
C TYR A 205 4.47 4.66 -9.89
N GLU A 206 5.68 5.22 -9.88
CA GLU A 206 6.63 5.09 -8.76
C GLU A 206 6.01 5.57 -7.44
N MET A 207 5.37 6.75 -7.46
CA MET A 207 4.66 7.31 -6.30
C MET A 207 3.55 6.37 -5.81
N TYR A 208 2.72 5.85 -6.71
CA TYR A 208 1.66 4.90 -6.39
C TYR A 208 2.22 3.62 -5.74
N VAL A 209 3.27 3.04 -6.31
CA VAL A 209 3.88 1.82 -5.79
C VAL A 209 4.43 2.07 -4.39
N ALA A 210 5.21 3.13 -4.18
CA ALA A 210 5.71 3.49 -2.85
C ALA A 210 4.56 3.68 -1.84
N ALA A 211 3.52 4.43 -2.20
CA ALA A 211 2.38 4.66 -1.32
C ALA A 211 1.62 3.36 -0.97
N ALA A 212 1.51 2.42 -1.90
CA ALA A 212 0.93 1.10 -1.66
C ALA A 212 1.72 0.28 -0.62
N PHE A 213 3.06 0.33 -0.66
CA PHE A 213 3.92 -0.30 0.34
C PHE A 213 3.75 0.33 1.73
N VAL A 214 3.67 1.67 1.83
CA VAL A 214 3.39 2.35 3.10
C VAL A 214 2.04 1.90 3.67
N ARG A 215 0.99 1.89 2.85
CA ARG A 215 -0.35 1.40 3.23
C ARG A 215 -0.35 -0.07 3.63
N ALA A 216 0.52 -0.88 3.04
CA ALA A 216 0.67 -2.30 3.37
C ALA A 216 1.47 -2.57 4.65
N GLY A 217 2.03 -1.54 5.29
CA GLY A 217 2.77 -1.71 6.55
C GLY A 217 4.27 -1.86 6.39
N PHE A 218 4.83 -1.51 5.23
CA PHE A 218 6.27 -1.49 5.02
C PHE A 218 6.89 -0.17 5.51
N THR A 219 8.15 -0.24 5.90
CA THR A 219 9.05 0.93 6.00
C THR A 219 9.80 1.04 4.69
N ILE A 220 9.93 2.25 4.14
CA ILE A 220 10.57 2.51 2.85
C ILE A 220 11.82 3.34 3.07
N VAL A 221 12.87 3.00 2.33
CA VAL A 221 14.08 3.81 2.15
C VAL A 221 14.22 4.04 0.66
N LEU A 222 14.08 5.29 0.22
CA LEU A 222 14.26 5.67 -1.18
C LEU A 222 15.74 5.51 -1.55
N GLU A 223 16.02 5.03 -2.76
CA GLU A 223 17.40 5.01 -3.26
C GLU A 223 17.87 6.44 -3.59
N ASP A 224 19.18 6.64 -3.59
CA ASP A 224 19.78 7.93 -3.94
C ASP A 224 19.82 8.11 -5.46
N GLU A 225 18.87 8.89 -6.00
CA GLU A 225 18.80 9.19 -7.44
C GLU A 225 19.94 10.10 -7.96
N GLU A 226 20.82 10.60 -7.10
CA GLU A 226 22.02 11.35 -7.51
C GLU A 226 23.19 10.43 -7.89
N ASP A 227 23.18 9.19 -7.40
CA ASP A 227 24.19 8.19 -7.77
C ASP A 227 23.93 7.62 -9.16
N GLN A 228 24.69 8.11 -10.14
CA GLN A 228 24.68 7.60 -11.51
C GLN A 228 25.74 6.51 -11.75
N SER A 229 26.51 6.12 -10.73
CA SER A 229 27.59 5.14 -10.86
C SER A 229 27.06 3.70 -10.99
N SER A 230 25.84 3.44 -10.53
CA SER A 230 25.15 2.17 -10.75
C SER A 230 23.66 2.34 -11.02
N SER A 231 23.06 1.30 -11.60
CA SER A 231 21.61 1.26 -11.80
C SER A 231 20.94 0.72 -10.54
N HIS A 232 20.01 1.45 -9.95
CA HIS A 232 19.31 1.03 -8.72
C HIS A 232 17.84 0.73 -9.00
N CYS A 233 17.24 -0.03 -8.07
CA CYS A 233 15.80 -0.09 -7.91
C CYS A 233 15.26 1.26 -7.41
N GLU A 234 13.94 1.45 -7.41
CA GLU A 234 13.34 2.74 -7.00
C GLU A 234 13.48 2.95 -5.48
N PHE A 235 13.29 1.89 -4.69
CA PHE A 235 13.43 1.92 -3.23
C PHE A 235 13.63 0.53 -2.63
N THR A 236 14.08 0.52 -1.37
CA THR A 236 14.09 -0.66 -0.51
C THR A 236 12.91 -0.63 0.47
N ALA A 237 12.20 -1.75 0.62
CA ALA A 237 11.03 -1.87 1.48
C ALA A 237 11.16 -3.01 2.48
N THR A 238 10.94 -2.73 3.76
CA THR A 238 10.97 -3.72 4.86
C THR A 238 9.60 -3.84 5.51
N ASP A 239 9.02 -5.05 5.49
CA ASP A 239 7.76 -5.34 6.17
C ASP A 239 7.93 -5.23 7.68
N LYS A 240 7.09 -4.44 8.36
CA LYS A 240 7.23 -4.18 9.80
C LYS A 240 6.94 -5.39 10.67
N LEU A 241 6.16 -6.36 10.18
CA LEU A 241 5.76 -7.54 10.95
C LEU A 241 6.76 -8.68 10.84
N THR A 242 7.16 -9.03 9.61
CA THR A 242 8.05 -10.16 9.32
C THR A 242 9.53 -9.77 9.30
N GLY A 243 9.84 -8.48 9.12
CA GLY A 243 11.21 -7.98 8.97
C GLY A 243 11.85 -8.29 7.61
N LYS A 244 11.11 -8.91 6.68
CA LYS A 244 11.63 -9.19 5.34
C LYS A 244 11.81 -7.91 4.55
N THR A 245 12.89 -7.86 3.78
CA THR A 245 13.30 -6.68 3.03
C THR A 245 13.42 -7.02 1.54
N TYR A 246 12.96 -6.11 0.69
CA TYR A 246 12.92 -6.26 -0.76
C TYR A 246 13.46 -5.01 -1.46
N SER A 247 14.09 -5.22 -2.61
CA SER A 247 14.39 -4.14 -3.57
C SER A 247 13.24 -4.04 -4.57
N VAL A 248 12.65 -2.85 -4.70
CA VAL A 248 11.40 -2.63 -5.44
C VAL A 248 11.65 -1.81 -6.69
N GLU A 249 11.28 -2.36 -7.85
CA GLU A 249 11.35 -1.66 -9.14
C GLU A 249 9.94 -1.39 -9.66
N ALA A 250 9.68 -0.18 -10.14
CA ALA A 250 8.41 0.19 -10.79
C ALA A 250 8.62 0.56 -12.26
N LYS A 251 7.75 0.04 -13.14
CA LYS A 251 7.75 0.37 -14.57
C LYS A 251 6.33 0.51 -15.08
N SER A 252 6.06 1.61 -15.79
CA SER A 252 4.77 1.84 -16.44
C SER A 252 4.93 1.84 -17.96
N ARG A 253 3.98 1.20 -18.65
CA ARG A 253 3.97 1.13 -20.11
C ARG A 253 3.49 2.45 -20.71
N HIS A 254 4.40 3.21 -21.30
CA HIS A 254 4.05 4.43 -22.04
C HIS A 254 3.26 4.11 -23.33
N ARG A 255 2.29 4.96 -23.65
CA ARG A 255 1.45 4.89 -24.85
C ARG A 255 1.38 6.29 -25.47
N ASN A 256 1.64 6.40 -26.76
CA ASN A 256 1.60 7.68 -27.46
C ASN A 256 0.23 8.35 -27.30
N GLY A 257 0.22 9.66 -27.02
CA GLY A 257 -0.99 10.46 -26.85
C GLY A 257 -1.69 10.30 -25.51
N TYR A 258 -1.15 9.51 -24.58
CA TYR A 258 -1.71 9.32 -23.24
C TYR A 258 -0.74 9.80 -22.16
N LEU A 259 -1.30 10.35 -21.08
CA LEU A 259 -0.58 10.69 -19.85
C LEU A 259 0.71 11.51 -20.05
N GLY A 260 0.70 12.45 -21.00
CA GLY A 260 1.83 13.36 -21.26
C GLY A 260 2.86 12.81 -22.26
N VAL A 261 2.65 11.59 -22.77
CA VAL A 261 3.48 11.02 -23.83
C VAL A 261 3.04 11.61 -25.19
N ALA A 262 3.97 12.24 -25.90
CA ALA A 262 3.71 12.81 -27.21
C ALA A 262 3.31 11.75 -28.27
N GLY A 263 2.61 12.20 -29.31
CA GLY A 263 2.20 11.38 -30.44
C GLY A 263 0.70 11.10 -30.48
N THR A 264 0.27 10.35 -31.48
CA THR A 264 -1.15 10.03 -31.71
C THR A 264 -1.53 8.72 -31.01
N PRO A 265 -2.66 8.70 -30.25
CA PRO A 265 -3.22 7.46 -29.73
C PRO A 265 -3.47 6.42 -30.82
N ALA A 266 -3.04 5.18 -30.59
CA ALA A 266 -3.51 4.06 -31.39
C ALA A 266 -5.00 3.77 -31.09
N PRO A 267 -5.75 3.18 -32.04
CA PRO A 267 -7.08 2.64 -31.76
C PRO A 267 -7.07 1.73 -30.53
N LEU A 268 -8.11 1.80 -29.69
CA LEU A 268 -8.13 1.10 -28.40
C LEU A 268 -7.96 -0.42 -28.57
N GLU A 269 -8.53 -0.99 -29.63
CA GLU A 269 -8.49 -2.42 -29.95
C GLU A 269 -7.06 -2.90 -30.32
N GLU A 270 -6.19 -2.00 -30.75
CA GLU A 270 -4.80 -2.27 -31.10
C GLU A 270 -3.86 -2.19 -29.89
N ILE A 271 -4.31 -1.59 -28.78
CA ILE A 271 -3.49 -1.43 -27.57
C ILE A 271 -3.42 -2.76 -26.81
N GLN A 272 -2.31 -3.46 -26.99
CA GLN A 272 -2.10 -4.79 -26.44
C GLN A 272 -1.05 -4.81 -25.33
N ALA A 273 -1.16 -5.82 -24.46
CA ALA A 273 -0.24 -6.05 -23.35
C ALA A 273 1.13 -6.59 -23.84
N ASP A 274 2.21 -6.04 -23.28
CA ASP A 274 3.59 -6.44 -23.59
C ASP A 274 4.52 -6.27 -22.37
N LEU A 275 5.33 -7.30 -22.09
CA LEU A 275 6.33 -7.32 -21.02
C LEU A 275 7.76 -7.02 -21.48
N LYS A 276 8.10 -7.34 -22.74
CA LYS A 276 9.49 -7.53 -23.16
C LYS A 276 10.36 -6.28 -22.92
N GLY A 277 9.78 -5.10 -23.14
CA GLY A 277 10.46 -3.81 -22.99
C GLY A 277 10.55 -3.24 -21.57
N LEU A 278 9.87 -3.84 -20.58
CA LEU A 278 9.85 -3.33 -19.20
C LEU A 278 10.45 -4.34 -18.23
N PHE A 279 10.08 -5.61 -18.38
CA PHE A 279 10.36 -6.62 -17.37
C PHE A 279 11.84 -7.05 -17.34
N VAL A 280 12.45 -7.32 -18.50
CA VAL A 280 13.87 -7.68 -18.54
C VAL A 280 14.78 -6.53 -18.07
N PRO A 281 14.58 -5.27 -18.49
CA PRO A 281 15.32 -4.14 -17.92
C PRO A 281 15.17 -4.01 -16.41
N ALA A 282 13.95 -4.18 -15.87
CA ALA A 282 13.69 -4.14 -14.43
C ALA A 282 14.51 -5.19 -13.65
N LEU A 283 14.59 -6.43 -14.17
CA LEU A 283 15.37 -7.51 -13.54
C LEU A 283 16.89 -7.27 -13.58
N ARG A 284 17.37 -6.45 -14.52
CA ARG A 284 18.80 -6.14 -14.68
C ARG A 284 19.31 -5.01 -13.77
N LYS A 285 18.41 -4.24 -13.14
CA LYS A 285 18.81 -3.22 -12.15
C LYS A 285 19.60 -3.86 -11.02
N ALA A 286 20.51 -3.14 -10.36
CA ALA A 286 21.13 -3.68 -9.15
C ALA A 286 20.08 -3.77 -8.02
N ALA A 287 20.11 -4.85 -7.26
CA ALA A 287 19.26 -5.04 -6.10
C ALA A 287 20.08 -5.66 -4.97
N ASN A 288 19.92 -5.11 -3.77
CA ASN A 288 20.60 -5.59 -2.57
C ASN A 288 19.80 -6.67 -1.84
N HIS A 289 18.54 -6.87 -2.22
CA HIS A 289 17.59 -7.80 -1.62
C HIS A 289 16.79 -8.56 -2.69
N ASP A 290 15.94 -9.48 -2.25
CA ASP A 290 14.96 -10.13 -3.13
C ASP A 290 14.10 -9.08 -3.84
N ARG A 291 13.78 -9.34 -5.11
CA ARG A 291 13.15 -8.33 -5.98
C ARG A 291 11.64 -8.40 -5.93
N ILE A 292 11.03 -7.23 -5.88
CA ILE A 292 9.64 -7.03 -6.27
C ILE A 292 9.61 -6.10 -7.48
N VAL A 293 8.96 -6.51 -8.56
CA VAL A 293 8.82 -5.71 -9.78
C VAL A 293 7.34 -5.39 -10.00
N PHE A 294 7.01 -4.11 -10.07
CA PHE A 294 5.70 -3.60 -10.42
C PHE A 294 5.68 -3.19 -11.89
N ILE A 295 4.76 -3.75 -12.66
CA ILE A 295 4.52 -3.40 -14.06
C ILE A 295 3.08 -2.89 -14.21
N ASP A 296 2.93 -1.62 -14.56
CA ASP A 296 1.68 -1.08 -15.08
C ASP A 296 1.54 -1.45 -16.56
N ILE A 297 0.58 -2.34 -16.83
CA ILE A 297 0.32 -2.93 -18.14
C ILE A 297 -0.20 -1.87 -19.12
N ASN A 298 -0.93 -0.88 -18.60
CA ASN A 298 -1.51 0.24 -19.33
C ASN A 298 -2.21 -0.17 -20.63
N VAL A 299 -3.36 -0.85 -20.47
CA VAL A 299 -4.25 -1.29 -21.55
C VAL A 299 -5.70 -0.85 -21.27
N PRO A 300 -6.52 -0.69 -22.32
CA PRO A 300 -7.94 -0.35 -22.19
C PRO A 300 -8.71 -1.31 -21.26
N PRO A 301 -9.84 -0.85 -20.69
CA PRO A 301 -10.65 -1.67 -19.79
C PRO A 301 -11.16 -2.93 -20.50
N SER A 302 -11.33 -4.00 -19.71
CA SER A 302 -11.91 -5.27 -20.14
C SER A 302 -13.07 -5.60 -19.23
N GLU A 303 -14.21 -5.96 -19.82
CA GLU A 303 -15.40 -6.46 -19.09
C GLU A 303 -15.23 -7.92 -18.63
N ALA A 304 -14.29 -8.65 -19.23
CA ALA A 304 -14.01 -10.03 -18.84
C ALA A 304 -13.38 -10.12 -17.44
N HIS A 305 -13.64 -11.23 -16.74
CA HIS A 305 -12.95 -11.55 -15.50
C HIS A 305 -11.43 -11.52 -15.70
N ILE A 306 -10.67 -11.07 -14.70
CA ILE A 306 -9.23 -10.81 -14.85
C ILE A 306 -8.44 -11.98 -15.44
N LEU A 307 -8.71 -13.20 -14.99
CA LEU A 307 -8.05 -14.41 -15.48
C LEU A 307 -8.44 -14.77 -16.93
N GLU A 308 -9.59 -14.29 -17.40
CA GLU A 308 -10.11 -14.50 -18.75
C GLU A 308 -9.78 -13.33 -19.68
N SER A 309 -9.30 -12.22 -19.12
CA SER A 309 -8.97 -11.04 -19.90
C SER A 309 -7.84 -11.34 -20.90
N ASN A 310 -8.01 -10.84 -22.13
CA ASN A 310 -7.05 -11.04 -23.22
C ASN A 310 -5.65 -10.55 -22.84
N TRP A 311 -5.56 -9.45 -22.11
CA TRP A 311 -4.28 -8.90 -21.68
C TRP A 311 -3.59 -9.85 -20.69
N PHE A 312 -4.30 -10.40 -19.71
CA PHE A 312 -3.71 -11.30 -18.71
C PHE A 312 -3.19 -12.57 -19.37
N GLN A 313 -3.96 -13.18 -20.27
CA GLN A 313 -3.55 -14.37 -21.02
C GLN A 313 -2.30 -14.11 -21.88
N ARG A 314 -2.18 -12.93 -22.48
CA ARG A 314 -0.99 -12.55 -23.24
C ARG A 314 0.22 -12.35 -22.34
N ILE A 315 0.04 -11.70 -21.18
CA ILE A 315 1.10 -11.52 -20.18
C ILE A 315 1.57 -12.87 -19.64
N ALA A 316 0.66 -13.77 -19.26
CA ALA A 316 0.99 -15.11 -18.78
C ALA A 316 1.79 -15.92 -19.82
N ASN A 317 1.38 -15.89 -21.09
CA ASN A 317 2.10 -16.55 -22.18
C ASN A 317 3.50 -15.96 -22.42
N GLN A 318 3.65 -14.63 -22.37
CA GLN A 318 4.95 -13.98 -22.47
C GLN A 318 5.85 -14.33 -21.29
N PHE A 319 5.29 -14.40 -20.09
CA PHE A 319 6.00 -14.75 -18.87
C PHE A 319 6.60 -16.17 -18.94
N ILE A 320 5.80 -17.15 -19.36
CA ILE A 320 6.27 -18.54 -19.57
C ILE A 320 7.42 -18.57 -20.59
N ARG A 321 7.26 -17.87 -21.73
CA ARG A 321 8.31 -17.80 -22.76
C ARG A 321 9.60 -17.15 -22.25
N LEU A 322 9.51 -16.19 -21.33
CA LEU A 322 10.66 -15.54 -20.71
C LEU A 322 11.36 -16.48 -19.72
N GLU A 323 10.62 -17.30 -18.96
CA GLU A 323 11.19 -18.31 -18.07
C GLU A 323 11.91 -19.43 -18.82
N ASP A 324 11.34 -19.89 -19.94
CA ASP A 324 11.90 -20.97 -20.77
C ASP A 324 13.03 -20.51 -21.70
N ASN A 325 13.29 -19.21 -21.79
CA ASN A 325 14.34 -18.69 -22.66
C ASN A 325 15.73 -18.92 -22.06
N ALA A 326 16.47 -19.88 -22.64
CA ALA A 326 17.83 -20.21 -22.23
C ALA A 326 18.81 -19.01 -22.24
N GLN A 327 18.59 -18.01 -23.11
CA GLN A 327 19.43 -16.79 -23.14
C GLN A 327 19.17 -15.84 -21.96
N LEU A 328 18.09 -16.05 -21.21
CA LEU A 328 17.71 -15.29 -20.02
C LEU A 328 17.84 -16.13 -18.76
N ALA A 329 18.57 -17.26 -18.82
CA ALA A 329 18.75 -18.17 -17.69
C ALA A 329 19.41 -17.49 -16.48
N ASP A 330 20.27 -16.50 -16.72
CA ASP A 330 21.00 -15.69 -15.74
C ASP A 330 20.14 -14.63 -15.03
N LEU A 331 18.96 -14.29 -15.56
CA LEU A 331 18.09 -13.29 -14.92
C LEU A 331 17.67 -13.77 -13.51
N PRO A 332 17.71 -12.87 -12.50
CA PRO A 332 17.31 -13.21 -11.14
C PRO A 332 15.82 -13.52 -11.04
N GLY A 333 15.44 -14.24 -9.98
CA GLY A 333 14.03 -14.39 -9.61
C GLY A 333 13.45 -13.08 -9.06
N ALA A 334 12.15 -12.91 -9.20
CA ALA A 334 11.42 -11.75 -8.67
C ALA A 334 9.96 -12.08 -8.40
N ILE A 335 9.39 -11.45 -7.38
CA ILE A 335 7.94 -11.35 -7.24
C ILE A 335 7.47 -10.24 -8.17
N VAL A 336 6.42 -10.49 -8.95
CA VAL A 336 5.98 -9.56 -10.00
C VAL A 336 4.52 -9.21 -9.79
N PHE A 337 4.25 -7.91 -9.69
CA PHE A 337 2.91 -7.35 -9.67
C PHE A 337 2.56 -6.78 -11.04
N PHE A 338 1.42 -7.19 -11.58
CA PHE A 338 0.83 -6.59 -12.77
C PHE A 338 -0.38 -5.77 -12.34
N THR A 339 -0.36 -4.47 -12.64
CA THR A 339 -1.47 -3.56 -12.37
C THR A 339 -2.01 -2.99 -13.67
N ASN A 340 -3.31 -2.71 -13.71
CA ASN A 340 -3.94 -1.94 -14.79
C ASN A 340 -5.07 -1.11 -14.21
N PHE A 341 -4.92 0.22 -14.20
CA PHE A 341 -5.96 1.15 -13.75
C PHE A 341 -6.26 2.15 -14.89
N PRO A 342 -7.18 1.81 -15.81
CA PRO A 342 -7.29 2.43 -17.13
C PRO A 342 -8.06 3.76 -17.13
N TYR A 343 -7.84 4.62 -16.13
CA TYR A 343 -8.61 5.86 -15.94
C TYR A 343 -8.67 6.76 -17.19
N HIS A 344 -7.57 6.83 -17.94
CA HIS A 344 -7.41 7.71 -19.09
C HIS A 344 -7.92 7.09 -20.41
N PHE A 345 -8.34 5.82 -20.39
CA PHE A 345 -9.03 5.19 -21.51
C PHE A 345 -10.56 5.27 -21.37
N MET A 346 -11.06 5.68 -20.21
CA MET A 346 -12.50 5.82 -20.00
C MET A 346 -13.03 7.04 -20.76
N GLU A 347 -14.23 6.90 -21.32
CA GLU A 347 -14.95 8.01 -21.92
C GLU A 347 -15.27 9.09 -20.88
N GLU A 348 -15.50 10.31 -21.35
CA GLU A 348 -15.84 11.43 -20.48
C GLU A 348 -17.13 11.15 -19.69
N GLY A 349 -17.07 11.37 -18.38
CA GLY A 349 -18.21 11.13 -17.48
C GLY A 349 -18.35 9.68 -16.99
N GLU A 350 -17.72 8.69 -17.63
CA GLU A 350 -17.83 7.30 -17.20
C GLU A 350 -16.99 7.01 -15.93
N PRO A 351 -17.50 6.20 -14.99
CA PRO A 351 -16.70 5.70 -13.88
C PRO A 351 -15.64 4.70 -14.36
N ILE A 352 -14.59 4.49 -13.56
CA ILE A 352 -13.56 3.49 -13.90
C ILE A 352 -14.14 2.07 -13.98
N LYS A 353 -13.77 1.34 -15.04
CA LYS A 353 -14.02 -0.10 -15.22
C LYS A 353 -12.71 -0.84 -15.47
N GLY A 354 -12.69 -2.15 -15.27
CA GLY A 354 -11.55 -3.00 -15.64
C GLY A 354 -10.26 -2.79 -14.83
N GLY A 355 -10.34 -2.15 -13.66
CA GLY A 355 -9.21 -2.00 -12.74
C GLY A 355 -8.77 -3.35 -12.15
N ALA A 356 -7.47 -3.64 -12.18
CA ALA A 356 -6.94 -4.92 -11.72
C ALA A 356 -5.53 -4.81 -11.13
N ALA A 357 -5.25 -5.68 -10.15
CA ALA A 357 -3.93 -5.94 -9.62
C ALA A 357 -3.79 -7.43 -9.33
N VAL A 358 -2.78 -8.07 -9.91
CA VAL A 358 -2.46 -9.50 -9.72
C VAL A 358 -0.96 -9.65 -9.51
N PHE A 359 -0.53 -10.75 -8.87
CA PHE A 359 0.88 -11.02 -8.67
C PHE A 359 1.24 -12.48 -8.89
N THR A 360 2.50 -12.72 -9.21
CA THR A 360 3.09 -14.06 -9.39
C THR A 360 4.60 -14.02 -9.09
N GLY A 361 5.29 -15.15 -9.22
CA GLY A 361 6.74 -15.26 -9.06
C GLY A 361 7.42 -15.66 -10.37
N PHE A 362 8.43 -14.89 -10.79
CA PHE A 362 9.36 -15.23 -11.86
C PHE A 362 10.53 -16.03 -11.29
N LYS A 363 10.73 -17.27 -11.74
CA LYS A 363 11.76 -18.19 -11.24
C LYS A 363 11.71 -18.41 -9.71
N ILE A 364 10.52 -18.31 -9.12
CA ILE A 364 10.28 -18.63 -7.70
C ILE A 364 9.45 -19.92 -7.63
N PRO A 365 10.04 -21.07 -7.24
CA PRO A 365 9.37 -22.38 -7.29
C PRO A 365 8.02 -22.44 -6.59
N GLU A 366 7.86 -21.69 -5.49
CA GLU A 366 6.64 -21.60 -4.70
C GLU A 366 5.42 -21.15 -5.51
N PHE A 367 5.63 -20.36 -6.57
CA PHE A 367 4.58 -19.85 -7.45
C PHE A 367 4.30 -20.76 -8.66
N ASN A 368 5.11 -21.80 -8.86
CA ASN A 368 5.01 -22.68 -10.01
C ASN A 368 4.46 -24.05 -9.62
N ALA A 369 3.22 -24.33 -10.05
CA ALA A 369 2.54 -25.60 -9.75
C ALA A 369 3.31 -26.85 -10.23
N ALA A 370 3.97 -26.77 -11.38
CA ALA A 370 4.78 -27.88 -11.90
C ALA A 370 6.05 -28.13 -11.09
N ARG A 371 6.49 -27.16 -10.28
CA ARG A 371 7.63 -27.27 -9.35
C ARG A 371 7.19 -27.47 -7.89
N GLY A 372 5.95 -27.89 -7.68
CA GLY A 372 5.38 -28.17 -6.35
C GLY A 372 4.86 -26.95 -5.61
N GLY A 373 4.83 -25.78 -6.25
CA GLY A 373 4.21 -24.57 -5.71
C GLY A 373 2.68 -24.68 -5.63
N ASN A 374 2.08 -23.93 -4.70
CA ASN A 374 0.63 -23.78 -4.58
C ASN A 374 0.28 -22.59 -3.66
N ASP A 375 -0.99 -22.21 -3.68
CA ASP A 375 -1.51 -21.08 -2.89
C ASP A 375 -1.23 -21.20 -1.38
N VAL A 376 -1.26 -22.42 -0.81
CA VAL A 376 -0.99 -22.62 0.63
C VAL A 376 0.47 -22.32 0.94
N ILE A 377 1.38 -22.76 0.07
CA ILE A 377 2.82 -22.49 0.21
C ILE A 377 3.07 -20.99 0.06
N VAL A 378 2.50 -20.35 -0.96
CA VAL A 378 2.64 -18.90 -1.15
C VAL A 378 2.11 -18.13 0.07
N ARG A 379 0.94 -18.53 0.59
CA ARG A 379 0.34 -17.93 1.79
C ARG A 379 1.17 -18.07 3.04
N THR A 380 1.81 -19.21 3.20
CA THR A 380 2.64 -19.49 4.38
C THR A 380 3.99 -18.80 4.29
N LYS A 381 4.61 -18.83 3.09
CA LYS A 381 5.96 -18.31 2.90
C LYS A 381 6.03 -16.82 2.63
N PHE A 382 4.99 -16.20 2.06
CA PHE A 382 4.99 -14.79 1.66
C PHE A 382 3.79 -13.99 2.22
N PRO A 383 3.47 -14.08 3.53
CA PRO A 383 2.32 -13.38 4.10
C PRO A 383 2.37 -11.86 3.89
N GLU A 384 3.57 -11.26 3.88
CA GLU A 384 3.80 -9.84 3.61
C GLU A 384 3.40 -9.43 2.18
N ILE A 385 3.56 -10.33 1.20
CA ILE A 385 3.20 -10.07 -0.20
C ILE A 385 1.68 -10.16 -0.38
N LEU A 386 1.02 -11.07 0.34
CA LEU A 386 -0.46 -11.11 0.37
C LEU A 386 -1.05 -9.90 1.09
N ALA A 387 -0.41 -9.42 2.16
CA ALA A 387 -0.81 -8.19 2.82
C ALA A 387 -0.67 -6.99 1.88
N LEU A 388 0.43 -6.91 1.10
CA LEU A 388 0.62 -5.90 0.06
C LEU A 388 -0.46 -5.96 -1.03
N HIS A 389 -0.71 -7.15 -1.60
CA HIS A 389 -1.77 -7.33 -2.61
C HIS A 389 -3.16 -6.97 -2.05
N GLY A 390 -3.48 -7.43 -0.86
CA GLY A 390 -4.74 -7.11 -0.18
C GLY A 390 -4.88 -5.63 0.17
N SER A 391 -3.77 -4.93 0.42
CA SER A 391 -3.73 -3.48 0.63
C SER A 391 -3.96 -2.72 -0.67
N ILE A 392 -3.35 -3.15 -1.79
CA ILE A 392 -3.59 -2.56 -3.12
C ILE A 392 -5.07 -2.63 -3.48
N LEU A 393 -5.74 -3.76 -3.24
CA LEU A 393 -7.14 -3.93 -3.58
C LEU A 393 -8.09 -3.12 -2.68
N ARG A 394 -7.77 -2.92 -1.40
CA ARG A 394 -8.66 -2.24 -0.44
C ARG A 394 -8.38 -0.77 -0.24
N HIS A 395 -7.10 -0.38 -0.16
CA HIS A 395 -6.68 0.92 0.35
C HIS A 395 -6.21 1.87 -0.75
N SER A 396 -6.41 1.55 -2.04
CA SER A 396 -6.12 2.48 -3.14
C SER A 396 -7.15 3.61 -3.25
N HIS A 397 -8.31 3.47 -2.61
CA HIS A 397 -9.31 4.53 -2.51
C HIS A 397 -9.06 5.37 -1.26
N ALA A 398 -9.08 6.70 -1.41
CA ALA A 398 -8.94 7.62 -0.30
C ALA A 398 -10.16 7.53 0.63
N PRO A 399 -9.97 7.46 1.96
CA PRO A 399 -11.08 7.59 2.89
C PRO A 399 -11.71 8.99 2.80
N HIS A 400 -12.96 9.13 3.20
CA HIS A 400 -13.66 10.42 3.15
C HIS A 400 -13.70 11.10 4.53
N GLU A 401 -13.47 10.34 5.60
CA GLU A 401 -13.60 10.82 6.98
C GLU A 401 -12.40 11.65 7.41
N LEU A 402 -12.67 12.79 8.05
CA LEU A 402 -11.72 13.49 8.91
C LEU A 402 -11.85 12.86 10.30
N ILE A 403 -10.82 12.13 10.73
CA ILE A 403 -10.81 11.40 12.00
C ILE A 403 -10.34 12.31 13.13
#